data_AF-A0ABD5EEN7-F1
#
_entry.id   AF-A0ABD5EEN7-F1
#
_cell.length_a   1.000
_cell.length_b   1.000
_cell.length_c   1.000
_cell.angle_alpha   90.00
_cell.angle_beta   90.00
_cell.angle_gamma   90.00
#
_symmetry.space_group_name_H-M   'P 1'
#
loop_
_entity.id
_entity.type
_entity.pdbx_description
1 polymer ?
#
loop_
_entity_poly.entity_id
_entity_poly.type
_entity_poly.pdbx_seq_one_letter_code
_entity_poly.pdbx_strand_id
1 'polypeptide(L)'
;LANTRRGSSDSIAPAGLTSDNYAGMIFWDAETWMFPGLLATRPELARSVVEYRYRTRDAARANAEKYGHRGLFYPWTSASRGRMDSECQSWDPPHCLTQNHLQGDVSLAVWQYYLATGDRDWLAARGWPLLRGIAEFWESRA
;
A
#
# COMPACT_ATOMS: atom_id res chain seq x y z
N LEU A 1 -13.20 18.35 1.08
CA LEU A 1 -11.73 18.50 1.15
C LEU A 1 -11.22 17.66 2.31
N ALA A 2 -10.55 16.55 2.16
CA ALA A 2 -10.34 15.54 1.11
C ALA A 2 -9.43 14.53 1.84
N ASN A 3 -9.58 13.22 1.63
CA ASN A 3 -8.83 12.18 2.38
C ASN A 3 -7.31 12.26 2.28
N THR A 4 -6.80 13.21 1.51
CA THR A 4 -5.40 13.55 1.39
C THR A 4 -5.23 15.05 1.62
N ARG A 5 -4.21 15.40 2.40
CA ARG A 5 -3.75 16.78 2.60
C ARG A 5 -2.23 16.80 2.63
N ARG A 6 -1.63 17.94 2.35
CA ARG A 6 -0.18 18.13 2.50
C ARG A 6 0.24 17.77 3.93
N GLY A 7 1.27 16.93 4.05
CA GLY A 7 1.78 16.46 5.34
C GLY A 7 1.05 15.27 5.95
N SER A 8 0.06 14.68 5.26
CA SER A 8 -0.51 13.39 5.68
C SER A 8 0.54 12.27 5.57
N SER A 9 0.64 11.45 6.62
CA SER A 9 1.50 10.25 6.65
C SER A 9 0.80 8.97 6.22
N ASP A 10 -0.52 9.05 6.01
CA ASP A 10 -1.40 7.92 5.73
C ASP A 10 -1.96 8.00 4.30
N SER A 11 -2.27 6.83 3.75
CA SER A 11 -2.92 6.68 2.45
C SER A 11 -4.44 6.92 2.57
N ILE A 12 -5.15 6.65 1.48
CA ILE A 12 -6.55 7.04 1.31
C ILE A 12 -7.48 5.87 1.58
N ALA A 13 -8.45 6.06 2.48
CA ALA A 13 -9.53 5.09 2.70
C ALA A 13 -10.64 5.22 1.63
N PRO A 14 -11.33 4.13 1.26
CA PRO A 14 -12.40 4.13 0.24
C PRO A 14 -13.52 5.15 0.50
N ALA A 15 -14.05 5.18 1.72
CA ALA A 15 -15.08 6.14 2.14
C ALA A 15 -14.49 7.44 2.69
N GLY A 16 -13.18 7.46 2.94
CA GLY A 16 -12.54 8.64 3.46
C GLY A 16 -13.02 9.10 4.83
N LEU A 17 -13.24 10.40 4.95
CA LEU A 17 -13.87 11.04 6.10
C LEU A 17 -15.36 11.33 5.89
N THR A 18 -15.99 10.71 4.88
CA THR A 18 -17.40 10.98 4.54
C THR A 18 -18.38 9.98 5.15
N SER A 19 -17.89 8.82 5.58
CA SER A 19 -18.66 7.77 6.24
C SER A 19 -17.71 6.91 7.09
N ASP A 20 -18.28 6.23 8.09
CA ASP A 20 -17.66 5.18 8.89
C ASP A 20 -17.56 3.83 8.17
N ASN A 21 -18.12 3.71 6.97
CA ASN A 21 -17.96 2.54 6.12
C ASN A 21 -16.47 2.19 5.93
N TYR A 22 -16.17 0.90 6.00
CA TYR A 22 -14.81 0.36 5.93
C TYR A 22 -13.87 0.87 7.05
N ALA A 23 -14.41 1.45 8.12
CA ALA A 23 -13.71 1.86 9.33
C ALA A 23 -12.48 2.76 9.10
N GLY A 24 -12.47 3.54 8.00
CA GLY A 24 -11.31 4.36 7.62
C GLY A 24 -10.06 3.56 7.24
N MET A 25 -10.19 2.25 6.99
CA MET A 25 -9.08 1.39 6.60
C MET A 25 -8.64 1.66 5.16
N ILE A 26 -7.35 1.43 4.93
CA ILE A 26 -6.70 1.57 3.62
C ILE A 26 -6.72 0.19 2.94
N PHE A 27 -7.18 0.18 1.69
CA PHE A 27 -7.30 -0.98 0.81
C PHE A 27 -6.48 -0.77 -0.46
N TRP A 28 -6.45 -1.77 -1.33
CA TRP A 28 -5.95 -1.67 -2.71
C TRP A 28 -6.61 -0.53 -3.52
N ASP A 29 -7.82 -0.10 -3.14
CA ASP A 29 -8.52 1.00 -3.78
C ASP A 29 -7.69 2.29 -3.85
N ALA A 30 -6.85 2.52 -2.84
CA ALA A 30 -6.00 3.70 -2.77
C ALA A 30 -5.03 3.73 -3.96
N GLU A 31 -4.37 2.61 -4.25
CA GLU A 31 -3.40 2.48 -5.33
C GLU A 31 -4.04 2.32 -6.72
N THR A 32 -5.14 1.58 -6.82
CA THR A 32 -5.70 1.21 -8.13
C THR A 32 -6.69 2.25 -8.65
N TRP A 33 -7.57 2.79 -7.80
CA TRP A 33 -8.67 3.65 -8.22
C TRP A 33 -8.39 5.13 -8.00
N MET A 34 -7.78 5.48 -6.87
CA MET A 34 -7.66 6.88 -6.45
C MET A 34 -6.32 7.50 -6.85
N PHE A 35 -5.24 6.74 -6.72
CA PHE A 35 -3.88 7.20 -6.96
C PHE A 35 -3.63 7.70 -8.39
N PRO A 36 -4.08 7.05 -9.49
CA PRO A 36 -3.73 7.49 -10.84
C PRO A 36 -4.23 8.90 -11.17
N GLY A 37 -5.49 9.22 -10.82
CA GLY A 37 -6.06 10.54 -11.03
C GLY A 37 -5.38 11.61 -10.17
N LEU A 38 -5.03 11.26 -8.93
CA LEU A 38 -4.31 12.17 -8.03
C LEU A 38 -2.87 12.39 -8.51
N LEU A 39 -2.18 11.37 -9.01
CA LEU A 39 -0.82 11.46 -9.54
C LEU A 39 -0.76 12.37 -10.77
N ALA A 40 -1.72 12.22 -11.68
CA ALA A 40 -1.79 13.02 -12.90
C ALA A 40 -2.07 14.51 -12.64
N THR A 41 -2.73 14.85 -11.52
CA THR A 41 -3.19 16.22 -11.25
C THR A 41 -2.44 16.91 -10.13
N ARG A 42 -2.01 16.17 -9.10
CA ARG A 42 -1.42 16.63 -7.83
C ARG A 42 -0.39 15.61 -7.30
N PRO A 43 0.74 15.39 -8.00
CA PRO A 43 1.74 14.39 -7.62
C PRO A 43 2.29 14.58 -6.19
N GLU A 44 2.31 15.81 -5.67
CA GLU A 44 2.70 16.13 -4.31
C GLU A 44 1.77 15.57 -3.24
N LEU A 45 0.49 15.37 -3.58
CA LEU A 45 -0.50 14.71 -2.72
C LEU A 45 -0.51 13.19 -2.96
N ALA A 46 -0.35 12.76 -4.21
CA ALA A 46 -0.29 11.33 -4.55
C ALA A 46 0.88 10.62 -3.86
N ARG A 47 2.00 11.33 -3.65
CA ARG A 47 3.17 10.82 -2.94
C ARG A 47 2.84 10.17 -1.59
N SER A 48 1.82 10.64 -0.86
CA SER A 48 1.48 10.06 0.45
C SER A 48 1.06 8.59 0.36
N VAL A 49 0.47 8.15 -0.75
CA VAL A 49 0.03 6.76 -0.97
C VAL A 49 1.23 5.82 -1.03
N VAL A 50 2.22 6.12 -1.86
CA VAL A 50 3.43 5.28 -2.00
C VAL A 50 4.37 5.41 -0.79
N GLU A 51 4.43 6.59 -0.16
CA GLU A 51 5.21 6.78 1.07
C GLU A 51 4.60 6.04 2.26
N TYR A 52 3.28 5.94 2.34
CA TYR A 52 2.59 5.13 3.33
C TYR A 52 3.00 3.65 3.23
N ARG A 53 3.03 3.10 2.00
CA ARG A 53 3.49 1.72 1.76
C ARG A 53 4.96 1.55 2.15
N TYR A 54 5.82 2.52 1.82
CA TYR A 54 7.21 2.51 2.28
C TYR A 54 7.33 2.55 3.81
N ARG A 55 6.55 3.39 4.49
CA ARG A 55 6.54 3.53 5.95
C ARG A 55 6.11 2.25 6.65
N THR A 56 5.19 1.49 6.06
CA THR A 56 4.62 0.25 6.63
C THR A 56 5.33 -1.03 6.16
N ARG A 57 6.41 -0.92 5.38
CA ARG A 57 7.12 -2.07 4.79
C ARG A 57 7.66 -3.07 5.83
N ASP A 58 8.10 -2.61 7.00
CA ASP A 58 8.65 -3.51 8.02
C ASP A 58 7.53 -4.39 8.62
N ALA A 59 6.32 -3.85 8.74
CA ALA A 59 5.14 -4.64 9.09
C ALA A 59 4.76 -5.61 7.95
N ALA A 60 4.84 -5.18 6.69
CA ALA A 60 4.61 -6.06 5.54
C ALA A 60 5.63 -7.22 5.48
N ARG A 61 6.88 -6.99 5.88
CA ARG A 61 7.90 -8.04 6.01
C ARG A 61 7.54 -9.03 7.11
N ALA A 62 7.21 -8.54 8.30
CA ALA A 62 6.79 -9.36 9.42
C ALA A 62 5.51 -10.18 9.09
N ASN A 63 4.59 -9.60 8.32
CA ASN A 63 3.42 -10.31 7.83
C ASN A 63 3.85 -11.47 6.92
N ALA A 64 4.71 -11.25 5.91
CA ALA A 64 5.16 -12.32 5.03
C ALA A 64 5.80 -13.48 5.81
N GLU A 65 6.73 -13.16 6.72
CA GLU A 65 7.44 -14.15 7.55
C GLU A 65 6.47 -14.96 8.42
N LYS A 66 5.49 -14.30 9.03
CA LYS A 66 4.48 -14.94 9.89
C LYS A 66 3.65 -16.00 9.17
N TYR A 67 3.43 -15.84 7.86
CA TYR A 67 2.65 -16.78 7.04
C TYR A 67 3.52 -17.62 6.10
N GLY A 68 4.81 -17.79 6.43
CA GLY A 68 5.69 -18.74 5.74
C GLY A 68 6.21 -18.26 4.39
N HIS A 69 6.17 -16.95 4.12
CA HIS A 69 6.66 -16.34 2.90
C HIS A 69 7.86 -15.42 3.17
N ARG A 70 8.60 -15.07 2.12
CA ARG A 70 9.64 -14.03 2.16
C ARG A 70 9.09 -12.71 1.62
N GLY A 71 9.91 -11.67 1.63
CA GLY A 71 9.57 -10.40 0.98
C GLY A 71 8.60 -9.53 1.76
N LEU A 72 7.67 -8.87 1.05
CA LEU A 72 6.68 -7.94 1.61
C LEU A 72 5.26 -8.39 1.29
N PHE A 73 4.44 -8.54 2.33
CA PHE A 73 3.02 -8.87 2.22
C PHE A 73 2.18 -7.84 2.97
N TYR A 74 1.58 -6.90 2.22
CA TYR A 74 0.67 -5.91 2.76
C TYR A 74 -0.73 -6.53 2.97
N PRO A 75 -1.40 -6.21 4.09
CA PRO A 75 -2.69 -6.81 4.41
C PRO A 75 -3.83 -6.23 3.54
N TRP A 76 -4.91 -7.01 3.38
CA TRP A 76 -6.12 -6.60 2.66
C TRP A 76 -6.72 -5.29 3.20
N THR A 77 -6.76 -5.14 4.53
CA THR A 77 -7.11 -3.89 5.21
C THR A 77 -5.95 -3.46 6.11
N SER A 78 -5.64 -2.18 6.06
CA SER A 78 -4.46 -1.62 6.72
C SER A 78 -4.81 -0.29 7.40
N ALA A 79 -4.21 -0.03 8.57
CA ALA A 79 -4.37 1.25 9.28
C ALA A 79 -3.00 1.92 9.45
N SER A 80 -2.76 2.54 10.61
CA SER A 80 -1.55 3.31 10.86
C SER A 80 -0.26 2.48 10.81
N ARG A 81 -0.28 1.17 11.14
CA ARG A 81 0.95 0.35 11.30
C ARG A 81 1.16 -0.69 10.20
N GLY A 82 0.16 -1.05 9.43
CA GLY A 82 0.25 -2.10 8.40
C GLY A 82 0.31 -3.51 8.94
N ARG A 83 -0.10 -3.72 10.20
CA ARG A 83 -0.01 -5.00 10.89
C ARG A 83 -1.23 -5.86 10.59
N MET A 84 -1.03 -6.97 9.88
CA MET A 84 -2.14 -7.82 9.47
C MET A 84 -2.90 -8.42 10.66
N ASP A 85 -2.20 -8.77 11.73
CA ASP A 85 -2.80 -9.45 12.89
C ASP A 85 -3.70 -8.57 13.76
N SER A 86 -3.47 -7.26 13.77
CA SER A 86 -4.26 -6.30 14.55
C SER A 86 -5.14 -5.38 13.72
N GLU A 87 -4.84 -5.19 12.43
CA GLU A 87 -5.53 -4.22 11.56
C GLU A 87 -6.31 -4.88 10.42
N CYS A 88 -6.00 -6.13 10.05
CA CYS A 88 -6.77 -6.80 9.02
C CYS A 88 -8.09 -7.33 9.57
N GLN A 89 -9.22 -6.95 8.95
CA GLN A 89 -10.56 -7.24 9.47
C GLN A 89 -11.30 -8.36 8.72
N SER A 90 -10.81 -8.76 7.53
CA SER A 90 -11.46 -9.77 6.69
C SER A 90 -10.81 -11.14 6.85
N TRP A 91 -10.93 -11.73 8.05
CA TRP A 91 -10.51 -13.12 8.33
C TRP A 91 -11.60 -14.14 7.99
N ASP A 92 -12.86 -13.72 8.01
CA ASP A 92 -14.02 -14.51 7.59
C ASP A 92 -14.96 -13.60 6.77
N PRO A 93 -14.95 -13.68 5.43
CA PRO A 93 -14.13 -14.57 4.59
C PRO A 93 -12.63 -14.21 4.63
N PRO A 94 -11.71 -15.15 4.33
CA PRO A 94 -10.27 -15.04 4.62
C PRO A 94 -9.46 -14.16 3.64
N HIS A 95 -10.02 -13.03 3.20
CA HIS A 95 -9.37 -12.11 2.26
C HIS A 95 -8.03 -11.57 2.77
N CYS A 96 -7.83 -11.47 4.08
CA CYS A 96 -6.53 -11.11 4.66
C CYS A 96 -5.37 -11.98 4.14
N LEU A 97 -5.65 -13.26 3.81
CA LEU A 97 -4.66 -14.19 3.29
C LEU A 97 -4.82 -14.46 1.79
N THR A 98 -6.07 -14.55 1.33
CA THR A 98 -6.36 -15.03 -0.03
C THR A 98 -6.31 -13.93 -1.09
N GLN A 99 -6.62 -12.68 -0.74
CA GLN A 99 -6.56 -11.54 -1.66
C GLN A 99 -5.16 -10.94 -1.70
N ASN A 100 -4.23 -11.70 -2.26
CA ASN A 100 -2.81 -11.34 -2.36
C ASN A 100 -2.49 -10.42 -3.56
N HIS A 101 -3.45 -10.09 -4.42
CA HIS A 101 -3.20 -9.20 -5.58
C HIS A 101 -2.79 -7.78 -5.18
N LEU A 102 -3.12 -7.35 -3.95
CA LEU A 102 -2.75 -6.04 -3.40
C LEU A 102 -1.26 -5.75 -3.53
N GLN A 103 -0.39 -6.78 -3.48
CA GLN A 103 1.05 -6.58 -3.67
C GLN A 103 1.37 -6.09 -5.10
N GLY A 104 0.65 -6.61 -6.10
CA GLY A 104 0.73 -6.15 -7.48
C GLY A 104 0.21 -4.72 -7.64
N ASP A 105 -0.90 -4.38 -7.01
CA ASP A 105 -1.47 -3.02 -7.03
C ASP A 105 -0.48 -1.98 -6.46
N VAL A 106 0.15 -2.29 -5.32
CA VAL A 106 1.20 -1.46 -4.72
C VAL A 106 2.40 -1.32 -5.65
N SER A 107 2.85 -2.42 -6.27
CA SER A 107 3.98 -2.40 -7.21
C SER A 107 3.70 -1.50 -8.42
N LEU A 108 2.49 -1.58 -8.95
CA LEU A 108 2.05 -0.75 -10.08
C LEU A 108 2.03 0.73 -9.69
N ALA A 109 1.47 1.09 -8.53
CA ALA A 109 1.46 2.48 -8.07
C ALA A 109 2.87 3.04 -7.83
N VAL A 110 3.78 2.25 -7.25
CA VAL A 110 5.18 2.65 -7.05
C VAL A 110 5.87 2.90 -8.39
N TRP A 111 5.66 2.04 -9.38
CA TRP A 111 6.24 2.22 -10.71
C TRP A 111 5.64 3.42 -11.44
N GLN A 112 4.32 3.61 -11.37
CA GLN A 112 3.63 4.77 -11.93
C GLN A 112 4.14 6.08 -11.32
N TYR A 113 4.35 6.13 -10.00
CA TYR A 113 4.92 7.30 -9.33
C TYR A 113 6.28 7.68 -9.92
N TYR A 114 7.17 6.69 -10.09
CA TYR A 114 8.48 6.92 -10.69
C TYR A 114 8.35 7.41 -12.13
N LEU A 115 7.52 6.77 -12.97
CA LEU A 115 7.35 7.19 -14.36
C LEU A 115 6.81 8.62 -14.49
N ALA A 116 5.89 9.03 -13.61
CA ALA A 116 5.29 10.36 -13.65
C ALA A 116 6.24 11.47 -13.15
N THR A 117 7.13 11.15 -12.21
CA THR A 117 7.99 12.15 -11.54
C THR A 117 9.43 12.17 -12.05
N GLY A 118 9.92 11.05 -12.58
CA GLY A 118 11.33 10.85 -12.94
C GLY A 118 12.28 10.83 -11.74
N ASP A 119 11.76 10.72 -10.50
CA ASP A 119 12.54 10.80 -9.27
C ASP A 119 13.35 9.51 -9.02
N ARG A 120 14.55 9.47 -9.60
CA ARG A 120 15.46 8.30 -9.52
C ARG A 120 16.02 8.09 -8.12
N ASP A 121 16.24 9.16 -7.36
CA ASP A 121 16.75 9.07 -5.99
C ASP A 121 15.69 8.46 -5.06
N TRP A 122 14.43 8.90 -5.20
CA TRP A 122 13.31 8.27 -4.52
C TRP A 122 13.12 6.82 -4.93
N LEU A 123 13.23 6.51 -6.23
CA LEU A 123 13.15 5.13 -6.71
C LEU A 123 14.23 4.28 -6.04
N ALA A 124 15.49 4.71 -6.05
CA ALA A 124 16.58 3.93 -5.44
C ALA A 124 16.40 3.75 -3.92
N ALA A 125 16.01 4.83 -3.22
CA ALA A 125 15.93 4.84 -1.76
C ALA A 125 14.65 4.22 -1.20
N ARG A 126 13.51 4.31 -1.91
CA ARG A 126 12.18 3.95 -1.41
C ARG A 126 11.40 3.04 -2.34
N GLY A 127 11.31 3.37 -3.63
CA GLY A 127 10.52 2.59 -4.59
C GLY A 127 11.09 1.19 -4.84
N TRP A 128 12.39 1.06 -5.02
CA TRP A 128 13.08 -0.20 -5.30
C TRP A 128 13.01 -1.18 -4.12
N PRO A 129 13.26 -0.77 -2.85
CA PRO A 129 13.01 -1.65 -1.70
C PRO A 129 11.59 -2.24 -1.66
N LEU A 130 10.57 -1.47 -2.07
CA LEU A 130 9.19 -1.96 -2.16
C LEU A 130 9.04 -2.99 -3.29
N LEU A 131 9.44 -2.63 -4.52
CA LEU A 131 9.31 -3.51 -5.69
C LEU A 131 10.06 -4.82 -5.50
N ARG A 132 11.30 -4.75 -5.01
CA ARG A 132 12.13 -5.92 -4.73
C ARG A 132 11.48 -6.81 -3.66
N GLY A 133 11.04 -6.22 -2.55
CA GLY A 133 10.42 -6.96 -1.47
C GLY A 133 9.12 -7.65 -1.89
N ILE A 134 8.30 -7.01 -2.73
CA ILE A 134 7.09 -7.63 -3.28
C ILE A 134 7.44 -8.74 -4.28
N ALA A 135 8.47 -8.56 -5.11
CA ALA A 135 8.95 -9.62 -6.00
C ALA A 135 9.45 -10.85 -5.23
N GLU A 136 10.19 -10.64 -4.13
CA GLU A 136 10.64 -11.70 -3.21
C GLU A 136 9.44 -12.46 -2.59
N PHE A 137 8.33 -11.77 -2.31
CA PHE A 137 7.10 -12.42 -1.86
C PHE A 137 6.54 -13.36 -2.94
N TRP A 138 6.35 -12.85 -4.17
CA TRP A 138 5.81 -13.65 -5.27
C TRP A 138 6.69 -14.85 -5.61
N GLU A 139 8.02 -14.67 -5.60
CA GLU A 139 8.99 -15.76 -5.79
C GLU A 139 8.84 -16.82 -4.70
N SER A 140 8.73 -16.42 -3.43
CA SER A 140 8.63 -17.37 -2.30
C SER A 140 7.28 -18.08 -2.18
N ARG A 141 6.25 -17.57 -2.86
CA ARG A 141 4.90 -18.14 -2.86
C ARG A 141 4.71 -19.16 -3.99
N ALA A 142 5.52 -19.06 -5.05
CA ALA A 142 5.43 -19.90 -6.24
C ALA A 142 5.76 -21.37 -5.96
#